data_AF-A0A934SD57-F1
#
_entry.id   AF-A0A934SD57-F1
#
_cell.length_a   1.000
_cell.length_b   1.000
_cell.length_c   1.000
_cell.angle_alpha   90.00
_cell.angle_beta   90.00
_cell.angle_gamma   90.00
#
_symmetry.space_group_name_H-M   'P 1'
#
loop_
_entity.id
_entity.type
_entity.pdbx_description
1 polymer ?
#
loop_
_entity_poly.entity_id
_entity_poly.type
_entity_poly.pdbx_seq_one_letter_code
_entity_poly.pdbx_strand_id
1 'polypeptide(L)'
;MKQFPIRLFLCLALISSTGCQDKSDRDKIESLEREVRSLKLQLGKSAEQRAEELAKARLRRDDLESQSSWKIADLERALKKANAQLEALHGHSVEVEPDAAETSQASIGSDNRPAPEASPAFGSRSTPLNNPAPTPKTGEADASAVDAVVVIKGDQSQGTGCIIRDGQKYYLYTAAHVLAGNTHLSVVNTKGRKFTKFGDLQAAEGIDLVRLQVFEDDPGPFLEIVGPENQISVGTPISVLGNGGGAGVVAAEYGKILGLNNDTVEVSAKMIQGDSGGPVVVNKTRRVVGLASYLTAKRDDIWSQGTRFGKVRRFACRLDRTWKWTEIPLSTFLAQAQEVAEYDRMTRVAFAIGTLNPTSAGLRFDTQLSENQTALSILTDAQEMPIVTKILEMNTDLASRRIRSSDADLRKNFRSMLSSAISDVNRQGANFDPSRMSWFLRNAGQDSLQWREKAIQILRSHYEGLAN
;
A
#
# COMPACT_ATOMS: atom_id res chain seq x y z
N MET A 1 11.51 -22.09 10.61
CA MET A 1 11.31 -23.16 11.63
C MET A 1 10.70 -24.48 11.10
N LYS A 2 10.48 -24.70 9.80
CA LYS A 2 9.84 -25.95 9.29
C LYS A 2 10.79 -27.14 9.02
N GLN A 3 12.12 -26.96 9.09
CA GLN A 3 13.09 -28.01 8.72
C GLN A 3 13.74 -28.75 9.90
N PHE A 4 13.58 -28.27 11.13
CA PHE A 4 14.20 -28.86 12.32
C PHE A 4 13.63 -30.24 12.72
N PRO A 5 12.31 -30.51 12.66
CA PRO A 5 11.80 -31.80 13.13
C PRO A 5 12.11 -32.97 12.20
N ILE A 6 12.33 -32.72 10.90
CA ILE A 6 12.55 -33.78 9.90
C ILE A 6 13.96 -34.38 10.04
N ARG A 7 14.99 -33.55 10.25
CA ARG A 7 16.37 -34.05 10.43
C ARG A 7 16.55 -34.86 11.71
N LEU A 8 15.89 -34.45 12.80
CA LEU A 8 15.96 -35.17 14.07
C LEU A 8 15.24 -36.53 14.01
N PHE A 9 14.10 -36.60 13.31
CA PHE A 9 13.37 -37.86 13.08
C PHE A 9 14.17 -38.84 12.20
N LEU A 10 14.83 -38.34 11.15
CA LEU A 10 15.71 -39.15 10.29
C LEU A 10 16.94 -39.66 11.04
N CYS A 11 17.55 -38.84 11.91
CA CYS A 11 18.65 -39.29 12.76
C CYS A 11 18.23 -40.38 13.75
N LEU A 12 17.08 -40.23 14.43
CA LEU A 12 16.59 -41.26 15.36
C LEU A 12 16.23 -42.56 14.65
N ALA A 13 15.59 -42.48 13.47
CA ALA A 13 15.25 -43.66 12.67
C ALA A 13 16.50 -44.41 12.15
N LEU A 14 17.54 -43.69 11.74
CA LEU A 14 18.82 -44.29 11.31
C LEU A 14 19.53 -45.00 12.47
N ILE A 15 19.57 -44.39 13.65
CA ILE A 15 20.24 -44.93 14.84
C ILE A 15 19.53 -46.19 15.37
N SER A 16 18.20 -46.27 15.29
CA SER A 16 17.45 -47.49 15.66
C SER A 16 17.69 -48.66 14.69
N SER A 17 18.13 -48.40 13.45
CA SER A 17 18.32 -49.45 12.45
C SER A 17 19.69 -50.12 12.47
N THR A 18 20.71 -49.47 13.06
CA THR A 18 22.12 -49.92 12.97
C THR A 18 22.61 -50.73 14.17
N GLY A 19 21.74 -51.19 15.08
CA GLY A 19 22.15 -52.11 16.16
C GLY A 19 23.29 -51.58 17.02
N CYS A 20 23.12 -50.39 17.60
CA CYS A 20 24.14 -49.74 18.41
C CYS A 20 24.34 -50.48 19.75
N GLN A 21 25.49 -51.15 19.92
CA GLN A 21 25.83 -51.96 21.11
C GLN A 21 26.61 -51.18 22.19
N ASP A 22 27.04 -49.95 21.93
CA ASP A 22 27.81 -49.15 22.89
C ASP A 22 26.89 -48.44 23.91
N LYS A 23 27.19 -48.59 25.19
CA LYS A 23 26.49 -47.95 26.31
C LYS A 23 26.50 -46.41 26.19
N SER A 24 27.58 -45.85 25.67
CA SER A 24 27.75 -44.40 25.46
C SER A 24 26.68 -43.82 24.53
N ASP A 25 26.31 -44.56 23.48
CA ASP A 25 25.33 -44.09 22.51
C ASP A 25 23.89 -44.24 23.02
N ARG A 26 23.61 -45.23 23.88
CA ARG A 26 22.32 -45.32 24.60
C ARG A 26 22.09 -44.13 25.52
N ASP A 27 23.10 -43.73 26.29
CA ASP A 27 23.00 -42.59 27.19
C ASP A 27 22.75 -41.27 26.44
N LYS A 28 23.37 -41.10 25.25
CA LYS A 28 23.11 -39.95 24.36
C LYS A 28 21.69 -39.95 23.79
N ILE A 29 21.18 -41.11 23.37
CA ILE A 29 19.80 -41.23 22.86
C ILE A 29 18.81 -40.87 23.98
N GLU A 30 18.98 -41.40 25.20
CA GLU A 30 18.13 -41.07 26.34
C GLU A 30 18.18 -39.58 26.72
N SER A 31 19.35 -38.94 26.59
CA SER A 31 19.49 -37.49 26.80
C SER A 31 18.71 -36.69 25.75
N LEU A 32 18.85 -37.03 24.46
CA LEU A 32 18.14 -36.37 23.37
C LEU A 32 16.63 -36.58 23.46
N GLU A 33 16.17 -37.77 23.86
CA GLU A 33 14.74 -38.02 24.07
C GLU A 33 14.15 -37.16 25.20
N ARG A 34 14.89 -36.97 26.30
CA ARG A 34 14.48 -36.07 27.39
C ARG A 34 14.38 -34.62 26.91
N GLU A 35 15.33 -34.17 26.11
CA GLU A 35 15.31 -32.83 25.52
C GLU A 35 14.12 -32.64 24.57
N VAL A 36 13.84 -33.61 23.68
CA VAL A 36 12.67 -33.58 22.79
C VAL A 36 11.35 -33.57 23.57
N ARG A 37 11.23 -34.35 24.65
CA ARG A 37 10.03 -34.33 25.51
C ARG A 37 9.85 -32.97 26.18
N SER A 38 10.94 -32.36 26.68
CA SER A 38 10.92 -31.02 27.27
C SER A 38 10.46 -29.96 26.26
N LEU A 39 11.03 -29.98 25.04
CA LEU A 39 10.66 -29.05 23.96
C LEU A 39 9.20 -29.22 23.53
N LYS A 40 8.69 -30.45 23.43
CA LYS A 40 7.26 -30.71 23.15
C LYS A 40 6.36 -30.10 24.23
N LEU A 41 6.73 -30.23 25.49
CA LEU A 41 5.97 -29.66 26.61
C LEU A 41 5.97 -28.13 26.56
N GLN A 42 7.11 -27.51 26.26
CA GLN A 42 7.22 -26.05 26.10
C GLN A 42 6.41 -25.54 24.91
N LEU A 43 6.42 -26.26 23.78
CA LEU A 43 5.64 -25.90 22.59
C LEU A 43 4.13 -25.99 22.87
N GLY A 44 3.69 -27.02 23.60
CA GLY A 44 2.30 -27.16 24.02
C GLY A 44 1.83 -26.01 24.90
N LYS A 45 2.61 -25.66 25.93
CA LYS A 45 2.34 -24.50 26.80
C LYS A 45 2.29 -23.18 26.03
N SER A 46 3.18 -22.99 25.05
CA SER A 46 3.18 -21.78 24.21
C SER A 46 1.95 -21.71 23.29
N ALA A 47 1.50 -22.84 22.74
CA ALA A 47 0.30 -22.90 21.92
C ALA A 47 -0.96 -22.60 22.75
N GLU A 48 -1.06 -23.11 23.96
CA GLU A 48 -2.15 -22.84 24.90
C GLU A 48 -2.20 -21.35 25.31
N GLN A 49 -1.04 -20.76 25.65
CA GLN A 49 -0.94 -19.32 25.95
C GLN A 49 -1.35 -18.45 24.75
N ARG A 50 -0.96 -18.82 23.53
CA ARG A 50 -1.38 -18.10 22.31
C ARG A 50 -2.87 -18.22 22.05
N ALA A 51 -3.48 -19.38 22.34
CA ALA A 51 -4.91 -19.57 22.22
C ALA A 51 -5.69 -18.72 23.24
N GLU A 52 -5.19 -18.64 24.48
CA GLU A 52 -5.77 -17.80 25.53
C GLU A 52 -5.69 -16.30 25.19
N GLU A 53 -4.54 -15.83 24.70
CA GLU A 53 -4.36 -14.45 24.24
C GLU A 53 -5.27 -14.10 23.05
N LEU A 54 -5.42 -15.02 22.09
CA LEU A 54 -6.37 -14.85 20.98
C LEU A 54 -7.82 -14.78 21.46
N ALA A 55 -8.20 -15.58 22.46
CA ALA A 55 -9.54 -15.54 23.05
C ALA A 55 -9.80 -14.21 23.77
N LYS A 56 -8.82 -13.71 24.56
CA LYS A 56 -8.90 -12.40 25.21
C LYS A 56 -8.99 -11.25 24.19
N ALA A 57 -8.24 -11.34 23.10
CA ALA A 57 -8.27 -10.35 22.02
C ALA A 57 -9.63 -10.29 21.31
N ARG A 58 -10.27 -11.46 21.09
CA ARG A 58 -11.63 -11.52 20.53
C ARG A 58 -12.65 -10.84 21.45
N LEU A 59 -12.59 -11.15 22.76
CA LEU A 59 -13.50 -10.55 23.73
C LEU A 59 -13.38 -9.01 23.79
N ARG A 60 -12.14 -8.49 23.77
CA ARG A 60 -11.89 -7.03 23.71
C ARG A 60 -12.42 -6.40 22.43
N ARG A 61 -12.33 -7.10 21.30
CA ARG A 61 -12.87 -6.61 20.03
C ARG A 61 -14.40 -6.51 20.09
N ASP A 62 -15.07 -7.53 20.59
CA ASP A 62 -16.53 -7.54 20.72
C ASP A 62 -17.02 -6.42 21.65
N ASP A 63 -16.30 -6.17 22.76
CA ASP A 63 -16.56 -5.02 23.65
C ASP A 63 -16.40 -3.68 22.93
N LEU A 64 -15.35 -3.52 22.10
CA LEU A 64 -15.13 -2.29 21.32
C LEU A 64 -16.18 -2.08 20.22
N GLU A 65 -16.62 -3.16 19.57
CA GLU A 65 -17.70 -3.10 18.57
C GLU A 65 -19.03 -2.72 19.24
N SER A 66 -19.34 -3.32 20.39
CA SER A 66 -20.49 -2.93 21.22
C SER A 66 -20.39 -1.46 21.66
N GLN A 67 -19.19 -1.02 22.06
CA GLN A 67 -18.95 0.37 22.46
C GLN A 67 -19.12 1.37 21.30
N SER A 68 -18.74 0.97 20.09
CA SER A 68 -18.87 1.81 18.91
C SER A 68 -20.33 1.90 18.45
N SER A 69 -21.06 0.78 18.54
CA SER A 69 -22.48 0.71 18.17
C SER A 69 -23.35 1.66 18.99
N TRP A 70 -23.16 1.73 20.32
CA TRP A 70 -23.96 2.68 21.14
C TRP A 70 -23.63 4.14 20.83
N LYS A 71 -22.36 4.48 20.58
CA LYS A 71 -21.96 5.86 20.21
C LYS A 71 -22.59 6.28 18.88
N ILE A 72 -22.62 5.38 17.90
CA ILE A 72 -23.26 5.64 16.61
C ILE A 72 -24.76 5.90 16.82
N ALA A 73 -25.44 5.07 17.60
CA ALA A 73 -26.87 5.25 17.89
C ALA A 73 -27.19 6.54 18.67
N ASP A 74 -26.28 7.02 19.52
CA ASP A 74 -26.41 8.31 20.20
C ASP A 74 -26.20 9.49 19.23
N LEU A 75 -25.21 9.39 18.34
CA LEU A 75 -24.96 10.41 17.31
C LEU A 75 -26.12 10.51 16.31
N GLU A 76 -26.70 9.39 15.89
CA GLU A 76 -27.89 9.37 15.03
C GLU A 76 -29.10 10.04 15.71
N ARG A 77 -29.29 9.81 17.01
CA ARG A 77 -30.33 10.50 17.81
C ARG A 77 -30.06 12.00 17.90
N ALA A 78 -28.82 12.42 18.13
CA ALA A 78 -28.44 13.82 18.16
C ALA A 78 -28.66 14.51 16.81
N LEU A 79 -28.26 13.87 15.71
CA LEU A 79 -28.46 14.37 14.34
C LEU A 79 -29.95 14.53 14.02
N LYS A 80 -30.77 13.54 14.38
CA LYS A 80 -32.23 13.60 14.18
C LYS A 80 -32.86 14.76 14.95
N LYS A 81 -32.40 15.02 16.18
CA LYS A 81 -32.85 16.16 16.99
C LYS A 81 -32.44 17.50 16.38
N ALA A 82 -31.20 17.61 15.90
CA ALA A 82 -30.71 18.82 15.23
C ALA A 82 -31.51 19.14 13.95
N ASN A 83 -31.80 18.13 13.13
CA ASN A 83 -32.61 18.31 11.93
C ASN A 83 -34.04 18.76 12.26
N ALA A 84 -34.67 18.18 13.29
CA ALA A 84 -35.99 18.61 13.73
C ALA A 84 -36.01 20.08 14.22
N GLN A 85 -34.94 20.53 14.90
CA GLN A 85 -34.80 21.93 15.29
C GLN A 85 -34.63 22.86 14.09
N LEU A 86 -33.89 22.41 13.07
CA LEU A 86 -33.66 23.17 11.85
C LEU A 86 -34.94 23.29 11.00
N GLU A 87 -35.76 22.24 10.93
CA GLU A 87 -37.09 22.30 10.32
C GLU A 87 -38.04 23.23 11.07
N ALA A 88 -38.02 23.23 12.42
CA ALA A 88 -38.82 24.15 13.22
C ALA A 88 -38.43 25.63 13.00
N LEU A 89 -37.15 25.91 12.75
CA LEU A 89 -36.66 27.25 12.42
C LEU A 89 -37.07 27.71 11.02
N HIS A 90 -37.09 26.82 10.03
CA HIS A 90 -37.50 27.14 8.65
C HIS A 90 -39.02 27.17 8.45
N GLY A 91 -39.81 26.64 9.40
CA GLY A 91 -41.27 26.73 9.39
C GLY A 91 -41.85 28.13 9.72
N HIS A 92 -41.01 29.10 10.08
CA HIS A 92 -41.37 30.51 10.20
C HIS A 92 -40.92 31.27 8.95
N SER A 93 -41.59 31.03 7.82
CA SER A 93 -41.49 31.90 6.65
C SER A 93 -42.18 33.22 6.99
N VAL A 94 -41.39 34.26 7.21
CA VAL A 94 -41.84 35.66 7.19
C VAL A 94 -42.26 35.95 5.75
N GLU A 95 -43.53 36.24 5.53
CA GLU A 95 -44.01 36.83 4.28
C GLU A 95 -43.33 38.19 4.12
N VAL A 96 -42.39 38.28 3.17
CA VAL A 96 -41.79 39.55 2.77
C VAL A 96 -42.47 39.97 1.47
N GLU A 97 -43.29 41.02 1.56
CA GLU A 97 -43.83 41.72 0.39
C GLU A 97 -42.70 42.26 -0.50
N PRO A 98 -42.81 42.15 -1.83
CA PRO A 98 -41.82 42.68 -2.73
C PRO A 98 -42.10 44.17 -2.98
N ASP A 99 -41.32 45.04 -2.36
CA ASP A 99 -41.36 46.47 -2.64
C ASP A 99 -40.39 46.87 -3.76
N ALA A 100 -40.80 47.90 -4.50
CA ALA A 100 -40.34 48.25 -5.83
C ALA A 100 -38.97 48.95 -5.89
N ALA A 101 -38.31 48.75 -7.04
CA ALA A 101 -37.40 49.62 -7.77
C ALA A 101 -36.59 50.70 -7.01
N GLU A 102 -35.26 50.65 -7.15
CA GLU A 102 -34.54 51.89 -7.47
C GLU A 102 -33.26 51.65 -8.28
N THR A 103 -33.13 52.49 -9.31
CA THR A 103 -32.07 52.51 -10.30
C THR A 103 -31.02 53.49 -9.81
N SER A 104 -29.74 53.11 -9.73
CA SER A 104 -28.67 54.11 -9.66
C SER A 104 -27.45 53.69 -10.46
N GLN A 105 -27.11 54.56 -11.40
CA GLN A 105 -25.90 54.58 -12.19
C GLN A 105 -24.73 55.03 -11.30
N ALA A 106 -23.58 54.39 -11.44
CA ALA A 106 -22.31 54.99 -11.07
C ALA A 106 -21.21 54.56 -12.05
N SER A 107 -20.70 55.57 -12.76
CA SER A 107 -19.60 55.55 -13.70
C SER A 107 -18.24 55.58 -13.00
N ILE A 108 -17.36 54.63 -13.28
CA ILE A 108 -15.88 54.72 -13.14
C ILE A 108 -15.38 53.75 -14.22
N GLY A 109 -14.67 54.14 -15.28
CA GLY A 109 -13.42 54.86 -15.34
C GLY A 109 -12.54 54.04 -16.30
N SER A 110 -12.31 54.59 -17.48
CA SER A 110 -11.59 53.98 -18.59
C SER A 110 -10.12 53.71 -18.27
N ASP A 111 -9.59 52.56 -18.67
CA ASP A 111 -8.18 52.52 -19.08
C ASP A 111 -7.92 51.59 -20.27
N ASN A 112 -7.25 52.19 -21.24
CA ASN A 112 -6.86 51.70 -22.56
C ASN A 112 -5.83 50.57 -22.45
N ARG A 113 -6.02 49.49 -23.22
CA ARG A 113 -4.91 48.78 -23.92
C ARG A 113 -5.41 48.05 -25.16
N PRO A 114 -4.64 48.06 -26.27
CA PRO A 114 -5.13 47.66 -27.58
C PRO A 114 -5.03 46.16 -27.83
N ALA A 115 -6.00 45.66 -28.59
CA ALA A 115 -6.03 44.34 -29.22
C ALA A 115 -5.01 44.24 -30.37
N PRO A 116 -4.83 43.01 -30.90
CA PRO A 116 -4.95 42.86 -32.35
C PRO A 116 -6.00 41.82 -32.75
N GLU A 117 -6.90 42.31 -33.59
CA GLU A 117 -7.47 41.73 -34.81
C GLU A 117 -8.04 40.30 -34.83
N ALA A 118 -9.37 40.27 -35.00
CA ALA A 118 -10.20 39.19 -35.53
C ALA A 118 -9.99 39.02 -37.05
N SER A 119 -10.20 37.85 -37.68
CA SER A 119 -11.50 37.31 -38.16
C SER A 119 -11.18 36.21 -39.24
N PRO A 120 -12.14 35.44 -39.82
CA PRO A 120 -13.59 35.56 -39.74
C PRO A 120 -14.40 34.29 -39.42
N ALA A 121 -15.67 34.54 -39.13
CA ALA A 121 -16.76 33.60 -38.95
C ALA A 121 -17.18 32.90 -40.26
N PHE A 122 -17.63 31.65 -40.12
CA PHE A 122 -18.49 30.98 -41.09
C PHE A 122 -19.75 30.49 -40.36
N GLY A 123 -20.90 30.96 -40.80
CA GLY A 123 -22.21 30.46 -40.38
C GLY A 123 -22.70 29.35 -41.30
N SER A 124 -23.38 28.34 -40.76
CA SER A 124 -24.78 28.03 -41.09
C SER A 124 -25.23 26.66 -40.55
N ARG A 125 -26.54 26.63 -40.24
CA ARG A 125 -27.45 25.46 -40.19
C ARG A 125 -27.38 24.50 -38.99
N SER A 126 -28.27 24.79 -38.04
CA SER A 126 -28.90 23.82 -37.14
C SER A 126 -29.87 22.91 -37.89
N THR A 127 -29.68 21.59 -37.79
CA THR A 127 -30.71 20.56 -38.01
C THR A 127 -31.00 19.83 -36.69
N PRO A 128 -32.25 19.43 -36.41
CA PRO A 128 -32.63 18.74 -35.20
C PRO A 128 -32.40 17.23 -35.34
N LEU A 129 -31.55 16.66 -34.49
CA LEU A 129 -31.36 15.21 -34.32
C LEU A 129 -31.57 14.90 -32.84
N ASN A 130 -32.73 14.35 -32.51
CA ASN A 130 -33.03 12.91 -32.41
C ASN A 130 -32.78 12.38 -30.99
N ASN A 131 -33.84 11.76 -30.46
CA ASN A 131 -34.04 11.24 -29.13
C ASN A 131 -32.80 10.62 -28.45
N PRO A 132 -32.62 10.82 -27.12
CA PRO A 132 -31.60 10.10 -26.39
C PRO A 132 -31.89 8.59 -26.44
N ALA A 133 -30.93 7.85 -26.97
CA ALA A 133 -30.90 6.40 -26.89
C ALA A 133 -31.01 5.94 -25.42
N PRO A 134 -31.64 4.79 -25.15
CA PRO A 134 -31.89 4.33 -23.80
C PRO A 134 -30.58 4.17 -23.03
N THR A 135 -30.49 4.83 -21.88
CA THR A 135 -29.46 4.60 -20.87
C THR A 135 -29.41 3.10 -20.54
N PRO A 136 -28.24 2.44 -20.63
CA PRO A 136 -28.10 1.05 -20.25
C PRO A 136 -28.41 0.92 -18.76
N LYS A 137 -29.27 -0.05 -18.42
CA LYS A 137 -29.58 -0.41 -17.04
C LYS A 137 -28.28 -0.80 -16.32
N THR A 138 -28.04 -0.15 -15.19
CA THR A 138 -27.05 -0.49 -14.17
C THR A 138 -27.09 -1.97 -13.81
N GLY A 139 -25.90 -2.59 -13.73
CA GLY A 139 -25.66 -3.60 -12.69
C GLY A 139 -25.48 -5.06 -13.11
N GLU A 140 -24.66 -5.36 -14.11
CA GLU A 140 -23.95 -6.65 -14.15
C GLU A 140 -22.58 -6.46 -14.79
N ALA A 141 -21.51 -6.75 -14.03
CA ALA A 141 -20.20 -6.93 -14.61
C ALA A 141 -20.29 -8.16 -15.53
N ASP A 142 -19.91 -8.01 -16.80
CA ASP A 142 -19.90 -9.13 -17.73
C ASP A 142 -18.92 -10.16 -17.19
N ALA A 143 -19.41 -11.38 -16.95
CA ALA A 143 -18.64 -12.47 -16.38
C ALA A 143 -17.31 -12.67 -17.15
N SER A 144 -17.31 -12.43 -18.47
CA SER A 144 -16.12 -12.54 -19.31
C SER A 144 -15.00 -11.55 -18.95
N ALA A 145 -15.33 -10.31 -18.60
CA ALA A 145 -14.34 -9.30 -18.23
C ALA A 145 -13.77 -9.55 -16.83
N VAL A 146 -14.62 -10.01 -15.91
CA VAL A 146 -14.23 -10.39 -14.54
C VAL A 146 -13.32 -11.63 -14.56
N ASP A 147 -13.57 -12.59 -15.44
CA ASP A 147 -12.78 -13.82 -15.53
C ASP A 147 -11.35 -13.60 -16.06
N ALA A 148 -11.12 -12.50 -16.80
CA ALA A 148 -9.81 -12.08 -17.27
C ALA A 148 -8.98 -11.35 -16.18
N VAL A 149 -9.62 -10.98 -15.07
CA VAL A 149 -8.96 -10.37 -13.92
C VAL A 149 -8.30 -11.45 -13.07
N VAL A 150 -7.09 -11.16 -12.62
CA VAL A 150 -6.32 -12.03 -11.73
C VAL A 150 -6.01 -11.34 -10.42
N VAL A 151 -6.01 -12.11 -9.35
CA VAL A 151 -5.48 -11.71 -8.05
C VAL A 151 -4.03 -12.12 -7.98
N ILE A 152 -3.16 -11.14 -7.70
CA ILE A 152 -1.74 -11.35 -7.50
C ILE A 152 -1.48 -11.29 -5.99
N LYS A 153 -1.01 -12.40 -5.43
CA LYS A 153 -0.65 -12.50 -4.02
C LYS A 153 0.84 -12.74 -3.90
N GLY A 154 1.53 -11.91 -3.15
CA GLY A 154 2.86 -12.22 -2.66
C GLY A 154 2.92 -12.21 -1.14
N ASP A 155 4.14 -12.32 -0.63
CA ASP A 155 4.47 -12.38 0.79
C ASP A 155 4.48 -11.00 1.47
N GLN A 156 4.63 -9.91 0.70
CA GLN A 156 4.63 -8.54 1.22
C GLN A 156 3.48 -7.68 0.69
N SER A 157 3.04 -7.94 -0.54
CA SER A 157 2.03 -7.15 -1.22
C SER A 157 1.00 -8.04 -1.91
N GLN A 158 -0.20 -7.49 -2.08
CA GLN A 158 -1.24 -8.09 -2.87
C GLN A 158 -1.90 -7.03 -3.75
N GLY A 159 -2.37 -7.43 -4.92
CA GLY A 159 -3.06 -6.55 -5.83
C GLY A 159 -3.81 -7.32 -6.89
N THR A 160 -4.15 -6.59 -7.94
CA THR A 160 -4.90 -7.11 -9.08
C THR A 160 -4.03 -7.01 -10.34
N GLY A 161 -4.28 -7.89 -11.29
CA GLY A 161 -3.83 -7.73 -12.68
C GLY A 161 -4.93 -8.18 -13.64
N CYS A 162 -4.65 -8.17 -14.93
CA CYS A 162 -5.52 -8.77 -15.93
C CYS A 162 -4.74 -9.36 -17.09
N ILE A 163 -5.32 -10.39 -17.71
CA ILE A 163 -4.81 -10.95 -18.95
C ILE A 163 -5.32 -10.09 -20.11
N ILE A 164 -4.39 -9.52 -20.87
CA ILE A 164 -4.68 -8.67 -22.02
C ILE A 164 -4.07 -9.29 -23.26
N ARG A 165 -4.84 -9.34 -24.34
CA ARG A 165 -4.30 -9.59 -25.68
C ARG A 165 -3.74 -8.29 -26.25
N ASP A 166 -2.44 -8.30 -26.50
CA ASP A 166 -1.71 -7.20 -27.12
C ASP A 166 -1.05 -7.70 -28.41
N GLY A 167 -1.71 -7.39 -29.54
CA GLY A 167 -1.40 -7.99 -30.84
C GLY A 167 -1.65 -9.50 -30.87
N GLN A 168 -0.61 -10.28 -31.16
CA GLN A 168 -0.67 -11.75 -31.24
C GLN A 168 -0.28 -12.45 -29.93
N LYS A 169 0.03 -11.68 -28.88
CA LYS A 169 0.53 -12.21 -27.61
C LYS A 169 -0.45 -11.89 -26.48
N TYR A 170 -0.34 -12.68 -25.42
CA TYR A 170 -1.08 -12.47 -24.18
C TYR A 170 -0.10 -12.04 -23.09
N TYR A 171 -0.52 -11.05 -22.31
CA TYR A 171 0.28 -10.49 -21.24
C TYR A 171 -0.55 -10.38 -19.96
N LEU A 172 0.08 -10.70 -18.84
CA LEU A 172 -0.39 -10.26 -17.53
C LEU A 172 0.04 -8.82 -17.35
N TYR A 173 -0.91 -7.91 -17.28
CA TYR A 173 -0.69 -6.51 -16.96
C TYR A 173 -1.02 -6.23 -15.49
N THR A 174 -0.17 -5.45 -14.82
CA THR A 174 -0.39 -4.98 -13.44
C THR A 174 0.46 -3.73 -13.15
N ALA A 175 0.35 -3.19 -11.94
CA ALA A 175 1.21 -2.12 -11.46
C ALA A 175 2.54 -2.68 -10.96
N ALA A 176 3.64 -1.93 -11.11
CA ALA A 176 4.97 -2.37 -10.71
C ALA A 176 5.05 -2.61 -9.19
N HIS A 177 4.40 -1.74 -8.41
CA HIS A 177 4.37 -1.87 -6.94
C HIS A 177 3.60 -3.10 -6.43
N VAL A 178 2.73 -3.71 -7.26
CA VAL A 178 2.03 -4.96 -6.89
C VAL A 178 3.02 -6.12 -6.85
N LEU A 179 4.02 -6.11 -7.74
CA LEU A 179 5.07 -7.12 -7.79
C LEU A 179 6.22 -6.79 -6.84
N ALA A 180 6.57 -5.51 -6.72
CA ALA A 180 7.70 -5.05 -5.91
C ALA A 180 7.54 -5.45 -4.43
N GLY A 181 8.67 -5.84 -3.82
CA GLY A 181 8.75 -6.25 -2.41
C GLY A 181 8.44 -7.73 -2.17
N ASN A 182 7.85 -8.44 -3.13
CA ASN A 182 7.58 -9.86 -2.98
C ASN A 182 8.79 -10.72 -3.37
N THR A 183 8.96 -11.85 -2.70
CA THR A 183 9.89 -12.91 -3.06
C THR A 183 9.19 -14.08 -3.77
N HIS A 184 7.90 -14.26 -3.47
CA HIS A 184 7.07 -15.31 -4.06
C HIS A 184 5.78 -14.68 -4.57
N LEU A 185 5.31 -15.13 -5.73
CA LEU A 185 4.08 -14.65 -6.35
C LEU A 185 3.15 -15.81 -6.67
N SER A 186 1.86 -15.59 -6.44
CA SER A 186 0.78 -16.47 -6.89
C SER A 186 -0.21 -15.63 -7.69
N VAL A 187 -0.46 -16.05 -8.93
CA VAL A 187 -1.39 -15.38 -9.85
C VAL A 187 -2.56 -16.32 -10.10
N VAL A 188 -3.75 -15.91 -9.67
CA VAL A 188 -4.96 -16.74 -9.73
C VAL A 188 -6.15 -15.91 -10.19
N ASN A 189 -6.95 -16.39 -11.15
CA ASN A 189 -8.21 -15.70 -11.50
C ASN A 189 -9.37 -16.04 -10.54
N THR A 190 -10.52 -15.42 -10.76
CA THR A 190 -11.76 -15.64 -10.00
C THR A 190 -12.28 -17.07 -10.03
N LYS A 191 -11.93 -17.83 -11.08
CA LYS A 191 -12.29 -19.25 -11.25
C LYS A 191 -11.28 -20.22 -10.63
N GLY A 192 -10.24 -19.71 -9.95
CA GLY A 192 -9.20 -20.52 -9.32
C GLY A 192 -8.12 -21.03 -10.29
N ARG A 193 -8.13 -20.60 -11.56
CA ARG A 193 -7.07 -20.91 -12.52
C ARG A 193 -5.78 -20.25 -12.09
N LYS A 194 -4.72 -21.04 -11.96
CA LYS A 194 -3.37 -20.56 -11.66
C LYS A 194 -2.60 -20.32 -12.95
N PHE A 195 -1.83 -19.25 -12.97
CA PHE A 195 -0.88 -18.93 -14.04
C PHE A 195 0.54 -19.11 -13.49
N THR A 196 1.36 -19.90 -14.17
CA THR A 196 2.71 -20.27 -13.71
C THR A 196 3.77 -20.11 -14.80
N LYS A 197 3.39 -20.05 -16.07
CA LYS A 197 4.32 -19.90 -17.21
C LYS A 197 4.36 -18.45 -17.68
N PHE A 198 5.39 -17.72 -17.26
CA PHE A 198 5.62 -16.33 -17.67
C PHE A 198 6.98 -16.14 -18.35
N GLY A 199 7.08 -15.14 -19.22
CA GLY A 199 8.35 -14.63 -19.74
C GLY A 199 8.98 -13.59 -18.83
N ASP A 200 9.98 -12.90 -19.35
CA ASP A 200 10.63 -11.80 -18.65
C ASP A 200 9.66 -10.65 -18.35
N LEU A 201 9.93 -9.94 -17.27
CA LEU A 201 9.17 -8.76 -16.88
C LEU A 201 9.52 -7.62 -17.81
N GLN A 202 8.50 -6.97 -18.36
CA GLN A 202 8.63 -5.75 -19.15
C GLN A 202 8.11 -4.59 -18.30
N ALA A 203 8.99 -3.68 -17.90
CA ALA A 203 8.63 -2.47 -17.15
C ALA A 203 8.51 -1.29 -18.11
N ALA A 204 7.44 -0.51 -17.99
CA ALA A 204 7.30 0.73 -18.74
C ALA A 204 8.17 1.83 -18.12
N GLU A 205 9.00 2.50 -18.93
CA GLU A 205 9.76 3.65 -18.46
C GLU A 205 8.83 4.82 -18.11
N GLY A 206 9.04 5.45 -16.94
CA GLY A 206 8.32 6.67 -16.57
C GLY A 206 7.04 6.45 -15.76
N ILE A 207 6.55 5.21 -15.62
CA ILE A 207 5.25 4.94 -14.99
C ILE A 207 5.21 3.61 -14.23
N ASP A 208 4.32 3.52 -13.25
CA ASP A 208 4.03 2.32 -12.45
C ASP A 208 3.21 1.29 -13.24
N LEU A 209 3.84 0.69 -14.25
CA LEU A 209 3.24 -0.27 -15.16
C LEU A 209 4.25 -1.36 -15.54
N VAL A 210 3.83 -2.62 -15.37
CA VAL A 210 4.61 -3.78 -15.79
C VAL A 210 3.71 -4.78 -16.53
N ARG A 211 4.34 -5.58 -17.38
CA ARG A 211 3.69 -6.73 -17.99
C ARG A 211 4.61 -7.94 -18.07
N LEU A 212 4.01 -9.13 -18.03
CA LEU A 212 4.69 -10.42 -18.18
C LEU A 212 4.02 -11.17 -19.33
N GLN A 213 4.80 -11.64 -20.32
CA GLN A 213 4.22 -12.46 -21.38
C GLN A 213 3.71 -13.78 -20.78
N VAL A 214 2.49 -14.18 -21.14
CA VAL A 214 1.86 -15.42 -20.67
C VAL A 214 2.16 -16.53 -21.69
N PHE A 215 2.74 -17.62 -21.22
CA PHE A 215 3.10 -18.80 -22.03
C PHE A 215 2.25 -20.04 -21.68
N GLU A 216 1.08 -19.81 -21.07
CA GLU A 216 0.10 -20.88 -20.90
C GLU A 216 -0.43 -21.34 -22.26
N ASP A 217 -0.64 -22.64 -22.43
CA ASP A 217 -1.12 -23.23 -23.69
C ASP A 217 -2.52 -22.72 -24.05
N ASP A 218 -3.31 -22.44 -23.01
CA ASP A 218 -4.56 -21.68 -23.09
C ASP A 218 -4.41 -20.45 -22.17
N PRO A 219 -4.55 -19.21 -22.63
CA PRO A 219 -4.50 -18.04 -21.76
C PRO A 219 -5.81 -17.84 -20.95
N GLY A 220 -6.89 -18.54 -21.31
CA GLY A 220 -8.23 -18.32 -20.75
C GLY A 220 -8.86 -17.01 -21.24
N PRO A 221 -9.85 -16.49 -20.48
CA PRO A 221 -10.45 -15.19 -20.79
C PRO A 221 -9.43 -14.06 -20.75
N PHE A 222 -9.53 -13.15 -21.71
CA PHE A 222 -8.64 -12.00 -21.85
C PHE A 222 -9.42 -10.74 -22.21
N LEU A 223 -8.79 -9.58 -21.99
CA LEU A 223 -9.30 -8.27 -22.39
C LEU A 223 -8.52 -7.72 -23.59
N GLU A 224 -9.09 -6.73 -24.27
CA GLU A 224 -8.43 -5.97 -25.32
C GLU A 224 -8.25 -4.50 -24.89
N ILE A 225 -7.15 -3.89 -25.30
CA ILE A 225 -6.91 -2.46 -25.09
C ILE A 225 -7.82 -1.66 -26.03
N VAL A 226 -8.27 -0.48 -25.58
CA VAL A 226 -8.98 0.48 -26.42
C VAL A 226 -8.09 0.83 -27.63
N GLY A 227 -8.59 0.57 -28.84
CA GLY A 227 -7.86 0.87 -30.07
C GLY A 227 -7.76 2.37 -30.36
N PRO A 228 -6.81 2.80 -31.21
CA PRO A 228 -6.58 4.20 -31.54
C PRO A 228 -7.79 4.93 -32.13
N GLU A 229 -8.71 4.19 -32.74
CA GLU A 229 -9.99 4.68 -33.28
C GLU A 229 -11.01 5.09 -32.21
N ASN A 230 -10.82 4.61 -30.97
CA ASN A 230 -11.75 4.81 -29.87
C ASN A 230 -11.21 5.84 -28.88
N GLN A 231 -11.12 7.10 -29.31
CA GLN A 231 -10.72 8.19 -28.41
C GLN A 231 -11.64 8.26 -27.19
N ILE A 232 -11.04 8.01 -26.02
CA ILE A 232 -11.68 8.21 -24.73
C ILE A 232 -11.84 9.70 -24.46
N SER A 233 -12.97 10.09 -23.86
CA SER A 233 -13.23 11.47 -23.49
C SER A 233 -13.62 11.59 -22.01
N VAL A 234 -13.42 12.79 -21.45
CA VAL A 234 -13.92 13.11 -20.10
C VAL A 234 -15.43 12.87 -20.04
N GLY A 235 -15.89 12.20 -18.99
CA GLY A 235 -17.28 11.77 -18.84
C GLY A 235 -17.55 10.34 -19.31
N THR A 236 -16.61 9.69 -20.01
CA THR A 236 -16.78 8.29 -20.45
C THR A 236 -17.05 7.38 -19.26
N PRO A 237 -18.16 6.62 -19.24
CA PRO A 237 -18.45 5.66 -18.17
C PRO A 237 -17.47 4.50 -18.17
N ILE A 238 -16.91 4.22 -16.99
CA ILE A 238 -15.92 3.15 -16.78
C ILE A 238 -16.29 2.27 -15.58
N SER A 239 -15.64 1.12 -15.50
CA SER A 239 -15.60 0.24 -14.34
C SER A 239 -14.15 -0.09 -14.02
N VAL A 240 -13.77 -0.01 -12.75
CA VAL A 240 -12.48 -0.52 -12.26
C VAL A 240 -12.74 -1.91 -11.69
N LEU A 241 -12.04 -2.92 -12.20
CA LEU A 241 -12.18 -4.28 -11.73
C LEU A 241 -10.98 -4.62 -10.84
N GLY A 242 -11.25 -5.07 -9.61
CA GLY A 242 -10.20 -5.26 -8.62
C GLY A 242 -10.62 -6.15 -7.45
N ASN A 243 -9.63 -6.73 -6.78
CA ASN A 243 -9.82 -7.43 -5.50
C ASN A 243 -9.79 -6.43 -4.33
N GLY A 244 -10.66 -5.41 -4.39
CA GLY A 244 -10.80 -4.40 -3.37
C GLY A 244 -11.07 -5.04 -2.00
N GLY A 245 -10.24 -4.72 -1.00
CA GLY A 245 -10.38 -5.25 0.36
C GLY A 245 -9.82 -6.68 0.57
N GLY A 246 -9.28 -7.34 -0.46
CA GLY A 246 -8.42 -8.52 -0.29
C GLY A 246 -9.13 -9.86 -0.03
N ALA A 247 -10.46 -9.92 -0.08
CA ALA A 247 -11.22 -11.14 0.21
C ALA A 247 -11.14 -12.22 -0.90
N GLY A 248 -10.44 -11.95 -2.00
CA GLY A 248 -10.36 -12.85 -3.16
C GLY A 248 -11.58 -12.75 -4.09
N VAL A 249 -12.39 -11.71 -3.93
CA VAL A 249 -13.57 -11.43 -4.75
C VAL A 249 -13.24 -10.24 -5.63
N VAL A 250 -13.33 -10.40 -6.94
CA VAL A 250 -13.19 -9.28 -7.87
C VAL A 250 -14.52 -8.51 -7.88
N ALA A 251 -14.46 -7.27 -7.44
CA ALA A 251 -15.56 -6.33 -7.47
C ALA A 251 -15.39 -5.34 -8.64
N ALA A 252 -16.51 -4.75 -9.07
CA ALA A 252 -16.54 -3.71 -10.08
C ALA A 252 -16.91 -2.37 -9.42
N GLU A 253 -15.97 -1.44 -9.41
CA GLU A 253 -16.19 -0.07 -8.95
C GLU A 253 -16.53 0.83 -10.14
N TYR A 254 -17.76 1.32 -10.17
CA TYR A 254 -18.27 2.12 -11.29
C TYR A 254 -17.90 3.60 -11.16
N GLY A 255 -17.64 4.23 -12.29
CA GLY A 255 -17.35 5.65 -12.34
C GLY A 255 -17.31 6.21 -13.75
N LYS A 256 -16.62 7.33 -13.89
CA LYS A 256 -16.35 7.98 -15.17
C LYS A 256 -14.95 8.57 -15.21
N ILE A 257 -14.46 8.82 -16.41
CA ILE A 257 -13.23 9.60 -16.63
C ILE A 257 -13.47 11.05 -16.20
N LEU A 258 -12.63 11.59 -15.33
CA LEU A 258 -12.67 12.98 -14.85
C LEU A 258 -11.65 13.87 -15.54
N GLY A 259 -10.54 13.29 -15.99
CA GLY A 259 -9.45 14.01 -16.63
C GLY A 259 -8.51 13.07 -17.35
N LEU A 260 -7.88 13.58 -18.41
CA LEU A 260 -6.90 12.85 -19.21
C LEU A 260 -5.59 13.62 -19.18
N ASN A 261 -4.51 12.90 -18.89
CA ASN A 261 -3.15 13.36 -19.08
C ASN A 261 -2.47 12.46 -20.13
N ASN A 262 -1.26 12.80 -20.53
CA ASN A 262 -0.46 12.01 -21.47
C ASN A 262 -0.29 10.57 -20.96
N ASP A 263 0.02 10.41 -19.67
CA ASP A 263 0.39 9.12 -19.07
C ASP A 263 -0.72 8.49 -18.22
N THR A 264 -1.65 9.30 -17.72
CA THR A 264 -2.64 8.87 -16.72
C THR A 264 -4.06 9.32 -17.05
N VAL A 265 -5.03 8.61 -16.49
CA VAL A 265 -6.45 8.96 -16.50
C VAL A 265 -6.94 9.13 -15.07
N GLU A 266 -7.55 10.28 -14.77
CA GLU A 266 -8.21 10.53 -13.48
C GLU A 266 -9.63 9.92 -13.53
N VAL A 267 -9.99 9.13 -12.54
CA VAL A 267 -11.27 8.41 -12.49
C VAL A 267 -12.07 8.73 -11.24
N SER A 268 -13.40 8.66 -11.34
CA SER A 268 -14.30 8.87 -10.20
C SER A 268 -14.63 7.60 -9.40
N ALA A 269 -14.30 6.42 -9.94
CA ALA A 269 -14.57 5.13 -9.30
C ALA A 269 -13.84 5.03 -7.95
N LYS A 270 -14.47 4.45 -6.91
CA LYS A 270 -13.94 4.42 -5.55
C LYS A 270 -12.88 3.34 -5.37
N MET A 271 -11.74 3.49 -6.06
CA MET A 271 -10.61 2.57 -5.90
C MET A 271 -10.12 2.57 -4.44
N ILE A 272 -9.88 1.37 -3.92
CA ILE A 272 -9.34 1.08 -2.60
C ILE A 272 -8.10 0.17 -2.72
N GLN A 273 -7.45 -0.11 -1.59
CA GLN A 273 -6.34 -1.05 -1.56
C GLN A 273 -6.79 -2.44 -2.05
N GLY A 274 -6.00 -3.02 -2.95
CA GLY A 274 -6.31 -4.27 -3.64
C GLY A 274 -6.74 -4.08 -5.11
N ASP A 275 -7.29 -2.91 -5.46
CA ASP A 275 -7.66 -2.61 -6.86
C ASP A 275 -6.44 -2.27 -7.72
N SER A 276 -5.32 -1.87 -7.10
CA SER A 276 -4.08 -1.54 -7.81
C SER A 276 -3.63 -2.66 -8.74
N GLY A 277 -3.27 -2.27 -9.95
CA GLY A 277 -2.95 -3.12 -11.09
C GLY A 277 -4.16 -3.68 -11.84
N GLY A 278 -5.38 -3.52 -11.31
CA GLY A 278 -6.61 -3.98 -11.95
C GLY A 278 -7.03 -3.11 -13.15
N PRO A 279 -7.76 -3.67 -14.13
CA PRO A 279 -8.13 -2.95 -15.33
C PRO A 279 -9.21 -1.91 -15.09
N VAL A 280 -9.04 -0.76 -15.74
CA VAL A 280 -10.09 0.23 -15.96
C VAL A 280 -10.69 -0.05 -17.33
N VAL A 281 -11.96 -0.41 -17.35
CA VAL A 281 -12.68 -0.88 -18.54
C VAL A 281 -13.74 0.14 -18.94
N VAL A 282 -13.83 0.46 -20.23
CA VAL A 282 -14.93 1.29 -20.77
C VAL A 282 -16.20 0.46 -20.81
N ASN A 283 -17.26 0.93 -20.16
CA ASN A 283 -18.48 0.12 -19.96
C ASN A 283 -19.14 -0.29 -21.28
N LYS A 284 -19.12 0.60 -22.28
CA LYS A 284 -19.76 0.37 -23.59
C LYS A 284 -19.02 -0.65 -24.45
N THR A 285 -17.70 -0.57 -24.51
CA THR A 285 -16.88 -1.38 -25.43
C THR A 285 -16.26 -2.60 -24.77
N ARG A 286 -16.27 -2.66 -23.44
CA ARG A 286 -15.58 -3.68 -22.63
C ARG A 286 -14.07 -3.75 -22.88
N ARG A 287 -13.48 -2.67 -23.41
CA ARG A 287 -12.03 -2.56 -23.65
C ARG A 287 -11.34 -1.81 -22.52
N VAL A 288 -10.08 -2.16 -22.28
CA VAL A 288 -9.25 -1.61 -21.22
C VAL A 288 -8.66 -0.28 -21.67
N VAL A 289 -8.89 0.76 -20.88
CA VAL A 289 -8.31 2.08 -21.09
C VAL A 289 -7.04 2.31 -20.25
N GLY A 290 -6.96 1.65 -19.10
CA GLY A 290 -5.84 1.82 -18.20
C GLY A 290 -5.80 0.77 -17.09
N LEU A 291 -4.81 0.86 -16.20
CA LEU A 291 -4.72 0.08 -14.97
C LEU A 291 -4.76 0.99 -13.75
N ALA A 292 -5.56 0.65 -12.75
CA ALA A 292 -5.55 1.34 -11.45
C ALA A 292 -4.13 1.33 -10.87
N SER A 293 -3.61 2.48 -10.43
CA SER A 293 -2.23 2.56 -9.92
C SER A 293 -2.15 3.27 -8.57
N TYR A 294 -2.40 4.58 -8.53
CA TYR A 294 -2.18 5.37 -7.31
C TYR A 294 -3.32 6.31 -6.95
N LEU A 295 -3.32 6.68 -5.67
CA LEU A 295 -4.17 7.69 -5.07
C LEU A 295 -3.28 8.89 -4.73
N THR A 296 -3.70 10.11 -5.01
CA THR A 296 -3.02 11.28 -4.42
C THR A 296 -3.73 11.68 -3.15
N ALA A 297 -2.95 11.96 -2.10
CA ALA A 297 -3.45 12.47 -0.85
C ALA A 297 -4.34 13.71 -1.07
N LYS A 298 -5.33 13.87 -0.20
CA LYS A 298 -6.18 15.05 -0.18
C LYS A 298 -5.30 16.29 0.02
N ARG A 299 -5.54 17.34 -0.76
CA ARG A 299 -4.99 18.66 -0.42
C ARG A 299 -5.83 19.22 0.72
N ASP A 300 -5.18 19.61 1.81
CA ASP A 300 -5.84 20.20 3.00
C ASP A 300 -5.66 21.72 3.11
N ASP A 301 -5.28 22.39 2.03
CA ASP A 301 -5.18 23.85 2.00
C ASP A 301 -6.55 24.53 1.90
N ILE A 302 -6.65 25.79 2.36
CA ILE A 302 -7.92 26.55 2.43
C ILE A 302 -8.59 26.64 1.05
N TRP A 303 -7.81 26.61 -0.04
CA TRP A 303 -8.30 26.71 -1.41
C TRP A 303 -8.84 25.40 -1.98
N SER A 304 -8.51 24.26 -1.35
CA SER A 304 -9.01 22.94 -1.76
C SER A 304 -10.32 22.57 -1.05
N GLN A 305 -10.64 23.20 0.08
CA GLN A 305 -11.86 22.93 0.85
C GLN A 305 -13.11 23.17 0.00
N GLY A 306 -14.06 22.22 0.04
CA GLY A 306 -15.30 22.26 -0.76
C GLY A 306 -15.12 21.93 -2.25
N THR A 307 -13.88 21.82 -2.76
CA THR A 307 -13.61 21.46 -4.15
C THR A 307 -13.33 19.95 -4.31
N ARG A 308 -13.32 19.46 -5.55
CA ARG A 308 -12.85 18.08 -5.83
C ARG A 308 -11.38 17.87 -5.49
N PHE A 309 -10.59 18.93 -5.40
CA PHE A 309 -9.17 18.87 -5.02
C PHE A 309 -8.98 18.69 -3.51
N GLY A 310 -10.01 19.00 -2.72
CA GLY A 310 -10.11 18.63 -1.31
C GLY A 310 -10.59 17.19 -1.09
N LYS A 311 -10.50 16.32 -2.09
CA LYS A 311 -10.81 14.89 -1.97
C LYS A 311 -9.65 14.06 -2.51
N VAL A 312 -9.55 12.79 -2.07
CA VAL A 312 -8.61 11.82 -2.63
C VAL A 312 -8.88 11.65 -4.12
N ARG A 313 -7.87 11.94 -4.95
CA ARG A 313 -7.94 11.77 -6.40
C ARG A 313 -7.34 10.42 -6.78
N ARG A 314 -7.86 9.85 -7.85
CA ARG A 314 -7.64 8.46 -8.23
C ARG A 314 -7.18 8.39 -9.66
N PHE A 315 -6.07 7.70 -9.89
CA PHE A 315 -5.44 7.67 -11.20
C PHE A 315 -5.20 6.24 -11.66
N ALA A 316 -5.37 6.05 -12.96
CA ALA A 316 -4.95 4.85 -13.66
C ALA A 316 -3.91 5.18 -14.73
N CYS A 317 -2.97 4.26 -14.93
CA CYS A 317 -1.96 4.31 -15.99
C CYS A 317 -2.63 4.02 -17.33
N ARG A 318 -2.44 4.87 -18.34
CA ARG A 318 -3.06 4.68 -19.66
C ARG A 318 -2.43 3.50 -20.42
N LEU A 319 -3.26 2.67 -21.05
CA LEU A 319 -2.81 1.58 -21.93
C LEU A 319 -3.03 1.88 -23.42
N ASP A 320 -3.85 2.88 -23.75
CA ASP A 320 -4.19 3.28 -25.12
C ASP A 320 -3.07 4.08 -25.83
N ARG A 321 -1.82 3.87 -25.43
CA ARG A 321 -0.64 4.55 -25.98
C ARG A 321 0.57 3.64 -25.99
N THR A 322 1.58 4.05 -26.73
CA THR A 322 2.87 3.35 -26.77
C THR A 322 3.71 3.68 -25.53
N TRP A 323 4.28 2.64 -24.95
CA TRP A 323 5.25 2.69 -23.85
C TRP A 323 6.60 2.18 -24.31
N LYS A 324 7.66 2.77 -23.77
CA LYS A 324 9.01 2.22 -23.90
C LYS A 324 9.19 1.16 -22.83
N TRP A 325 9.34 -0.09 -23.27
CA TRP A 325 9.47 -1.25 -22.39
C TRP A 325 10.94 -1.61 -22.18
N THR A 326 11.32 -1.85 -20.93
CA THR A 326 12.61 -2.44 -20.58
C THR A 326 12.38 -3.88 -20.11
N GLU A 327 13.05 -4.84 -20.75
CA GLU A 327 12.99 -6.25 -20.34
C GLU A 327 13.99 -6.53 -19.21
N ILE A 328 13.50 -7.20 -18.16
CA ILE A 328 14.28 -7.54 -16.96
C ILE A 328 13.79 -8.92 -16.47
N PRO A 329 14.69 -9.85 -16.13
CA PRO A 329 14.26 -11.09 -15.49
C PRO A 329 13.45 -10.81 -14.23
N LEU A 330 12.31 -11.50 -14.05
CA LEU A 330 11.42 -11.28 -12.90
C LEU A 330 12.18 -11.44 -11.57
N SER A 331 13.04 -12.45 -11.45
CA SER A 331 13.89 -12.67 -10.27
C SER A 331 14.80 -11.47 -9.95
N THR A 332 15.38 -10.83 -10.97
CA THR A 332 16.19 -9.63 -10.82
C THR A 332 15.36 -8.45 -10.33
N PHE A 333 14.15 -8.25 -10.87
CA PHE A 333 13.25 -7.19 -10.41
C PHE A 333 12.85 -7.37 -8.95
N LEU A 334 12.47 -8.60 -8.55
CA LEU A 334 12.10 -8.91 -7.17
C LEU A 334 13.29 -8.74 -6.21
N ALA A 335 14.50 -9.17 -6.59
CA ALA A 335 15.71 -9.00 -5.79
C ALA A 335 16.06 -7.52 -5.59
N GLN A 336 15.97 -6.69 -6.64
CA GLN A 336 16.16 -5.24 -6.53
C GLN A 336 15.12 -4.62 -5.58
N ALA A 337 13.86 -5.06 -5.65
CA ALA A 337 12.81 -4.52 -4.79
C ALA A 337 13.04 -4.90 -3.32
N GLN A 338 13.52 -6.12 -3.06
CA GLN A 338 13.93 -6.55 -1.73
C GLN A 338 15.12 -5.73 -1.20
N GLU A 339 16.08 -5.39 -2.06
CA GLU A 339 17.21 -4.54 -1.70
C GLU A 339 16.74 -3.15 -1.22
N VAL A 340 15.81 -2.52 -1.95
CA VAL A 340 15.20 -1.24 -1.54
C VAL A 340 14.44 -1.39 -0.23
N ALA A 341 13.62 -2.44 -0.08
CA ALA A 341 12.83 -2.67 1.12
C ALA A 341 13.70 -2.86 2.38
N GLU A 342 14.80 -3.63 2.28
CA GLU A 342 15.74 -3.83 3.39
C GLU A 342 16.50 -2.55 3.72
N TYR A 343 16.85 -1.76 2.70
CA TYR A 343 17.45 -0.46 2.88
C TYR A 343 16.51 0.48 3.64
N ASP A 344 15.24 0.57 3.24
CA ASP A 344 14.22 1.38 3.92
C ASP A 344 13.94 0.91 5.35
N ARG A 345 13.94 -0.40 5.57
CA ARG A 345 13.74 -1.00 6.88
C ARG A 345 14.78 -0.50 7.87
N MET A 346 16.06 -0.54 7.50
CA MET A 346 17.12 0.00 8.33
C MET A 346 17.06 1.54 8.41
N THR A 347 16.51 2.24 7.41
CA THR A 347 16.29 3.71 7.48
C THR A 347 15.28 4.04 8.56
N ARG A 348 14.16 3.31 8.62
CA ARG A 348 13.15 3.45 9.66
C ARG A 348 13.70 3.14 11.05
N VAL A 349 14.48 2.07 11.19
CA VAL A 349 15.15 1.73 12.46
C VAL A 349 16.10 2.85 12.90
N ALA A 350 16.95 3.34 11.99
CA ALA A 350 17.86 4.45 12.27
C ALA A 350 17.12 5.70 12.73
N PHE A 351 16.03 6.06 12.04
CA PHE A 351 15.17 7.19 12.40
C PHE A 351 14.54 6.99 13.78
N ALA A 352 13.95 5.80 14.04
CA ALA A 352 13.35 5.48 15.33
C ALA A 352 14.36 5.58 16.47
N ILE A 353 15.56 4.99 16.33
CA ILE A 353 16.65 5.08 17.31
C ILE A 353 17.03 6.54 17.57
N GLY A 354 17.14 7.35 16.51
CA GLY A 354 17.46 8.76 16.60
C GLY A 354 16.44 9.58 17.39
N THR A 355 15.20 9.12 17.50
CA THR A 355 14.10 9.81 18.20
C THR A 355 13.89 9.36 19.64
N LEU A 356 14.56 8.30 20.08
CA LEU A 356 14.47 7.85 21.47
C LEU A 356 15.05 8.93 22.38
N ASN A 357 14.68 8.93 23.66
CA ASN A 357 15.33 9.78 24.64
C ASN A 357 15.57 8.95 25.91
N PRO A 358 16.84 8.81 26.36
CA PRO A 358 17.11 8.12 27.61
C PRO A 358 16.67 8.97 28.80
N THR A 359 15.93 8.34 29.71
CA THR A 359 15.53 8.92 30.99
C THR A 359 15.90 7.95 32.12
N SER A 360 15.92 8.44 33.36
CA SER A 360 16.09 7.59 34.55
C SER A 360 15.01 6.50 34.69
N ALA A 361 13.87 6.65 34.01
CA ALA A 361 12.78 5.69 33.96
C ALA A 361 12.83 4.74 32.75
N GLY A 362 13.81 4.87 31.84
CA GLY A 362 13.92 4.06 30.62
C GLY A 362 13.97 4.89 29.33
N LEU A 363 13.81 4.21 28.19
CA LEU A 363 13.72 4.81 26.86
C LEU A 363 12.26 5.14 26.51
N ARG A 364 12.02 6.36 26.02
CA ARG A 364 10.69 6.75 25.51
C ARG A 364 10.47 6.18 24.11
N PHE A 365 9.62 5.15 24.00
CA PHE A 365 9.25 4.52 22.74
C PHE A 365 7.87 4.93 22.21
N ASP A 366 7.14 5.74 22.97
CA ASP A 366 5.82 6.27 22.64
C ASP A 366 5.86 7.41 21.62
N THR A 367 7.05 7.88 21.23
CA THR A 367 7.24 8.86 20.16
C THR A 367 6.54 8.38 18.89
N GLN A 368 5.51 9.12 18.49
CA GLN A 368 4.77 8.88 17.26
C GLN A 368 5.59 9.38 16.07
N LEU A 369 5.88 8.48 15.13
CA LEU A 369 6.70 8.77 13.94
C LEU A 369 5.85 8.90 12.68
N SER A 370 4.68 8.27 12.67
CA SER A 370 3.63 8.43 11.66
C SER A 370 2.26 8.27 12.31
N GLU A 371 1.16 8.50 11.56
CA GLU A 371 -0.21 8.38 12.08
C GLU A 371 -0.46 7.05 12.82
N ASN A 372 0.18 5.96 12.38
CA ASN A 372 -0.05 4.61 12.91
C ASN A 372 1.22 3.90 13.43
N GLN A 373 2.37 4.58 13.53
CA GLN A 373 3.61 3.94 13.97
C GLN A 373 4.31 4.73 15.07
N THR A 374 4.77 4.00 16.07
CA THR A 374 5.63 4.49 17.15
C THR A 374 7.06 4.01 16.94
N ALA A 375 8.01 4.61 17.66
CA ALA A 375 9.36 4.07 17.71
C ALA A 375 9.37 2.61 18.19
N LEU A 376 8.50 2.25 19.16
CA LEU A 376 8.38 0.87 19.63
C LEU A 376 8.00 -0.09 18.51
N SER A 377 6.94 0.22 17.74
CA SER A 377 6.45 -0.70 16.71
C SER A 377 7.51 -0.96 15.65
N ILE A 378 8.23 0.08 15.21
CA ILE A 378 9.32 -0.06 14.22
C ILE A 378 10.45 -0.94 14.77
N LEU A 379 10.83 -0.78 16.03
CA LEU A 379 11.87 -1.58 16.65
C LEU A 379 11.42 -3.01 16.91
N THR A 380 10.16 -3.24 17.31
CA THR A 380 9.62 -4.59 17.47
C THR A 380 9.60 -5.34 16.13
N ASP A 381 9.25 -4.68 15.04
CA ASP A 381 9.26 -5.26 13.68
C ASP A 381 10.67 -5.63 13.19
N ALA A 382 11.71 -5.07 13.81
CA ALA A 382 13.13 -5.29 13.48
C ALA A 382 13.93 -5.90 14.65
N GLN A 383 13.27 -6.61 15.57
CA GLN A 383 13.89 -7.15 16.78
C GLN A 383 15.02 -8.16 16.53
N GLU A 384 15.09 -8.73 15.32
CA GLU A 384 16.16 -9.63 14.89
C GLU A 384 17.46 -8.90 14.52
N MET A 385 17.43 -7.57 14.38
CA MET A 385 18.63 -6.76 14.22
C MET A 385 19.40 -6.66 15.55
N PRO A 386 20.70 -6.98 15.60
CA PRO A 386 21.46 -6.99 16.86
C PRO A 386 21.44 -5.68 17.63
N ILE A 387 21.41 -4.53 16.94
CA ILE A 387 21.33 -3.22 17.59
C ILE A 387 19.98 -2.97 18.25
N VAL A 388 18.90 -3.44 17.62
CA VAL A 388 17.54 -3.30 18.13
C VAL A 388 17.34 -4.19 19.35
N THR A 389 17.83 -5.43 19.30
CA THR A 389 17.83 -6.33 20.46
C THR A 389 18.48 -5.68 21.68
N LYS A 390 19.68 -5.09 21.51
CA LYS A 390 20.39 -4.39 22.60
C LYS A 390 19.60 -3.21 23.17
N ILE A 391 18.93 -2.45 22.32
CA ILE A 391 18.10 -1.31 22.74
C ILE A 391 16.89 -1.77 23.55
N LEU A 392 16.21 -2.84 23.11
CA LEU A 392 15.07 -3.42 23.80
C LEU A 392 15.47 -4.07 25.14
N GLU A 393 16.61 -4.77 25.17
CA GLU A 393 17.20 -5.34 26.39
C GLU A 393 17.54 -4.25 27.40
N MET A 394 18.24 -3.19 26.97
CA MET A 394 18.57 -2.06 27.85
C MET A 394 17.30 -1.44 28.46
N ASN A 395 16.24 -1.24 27.67
CA ASN A 395 15.01 -0.70 28.21
C ASN A 395 14.34 -1.64 29.22
N THR A 396 14.39 -2.96 28.96
CA THR A 396 13.83 -3.97 29.87
C THR A 396 14.60 -4.00 31.21
N ASP A 397 15.92 -3.89 31.15
CA ASP A 397 16.77 -3.84 32.34
C ASP A 397 16.56 -2.57 33.17
N LEU A 398 16.31 -1.44 32.50
CA LEU A 398 15.95 -0.17 33.17
C LEU A 398 14.57 -0.24 33.82
N ALA A 399 13.57 -0.74 33.09
CA ALA A 399 12.20 -0.87 33.60
C ALA A 399 12.13 -1.82 34.81
N SER A 400 12.90 -2.91 34.80
CA SER A 400 12.96 -3.88 35.90
C SER A 400 13.79 -3.42 37.10
N ARG A 401 14.42 -2.22 37.03
CA ARG A 401 15.37 -1.70 38.03
C ARG A 401 16.51 -2.68 38.35
N ARG A 402 16.80 -3.63 37.45
CA ARG A 402 17.94 -4.56 37.58
C ARG A 402 19.26 -3.80 37.55
N ILE A 403 19.30 -2.68 36.83
CA ILE A 403 20.45 -1.80 36.73
C ILE A 403 20.09 -0.45 37.34
N ARG A 404 20.78 -0.06 38.41
CA ARG A 404 20.82 1.32 38.90
C ARG A 404 21.98 2.04 38.19
N SER A 405 21.77 2.43 36.94
CA SER A 405 22.75 3.27 36.24
C SER A 405 22.56 4.72 36.63
N SER A 406 23.66 5.45 36.77
CA SER A 406 23.59 6.90 36.83
C SER A 406 23.11 7.45 35.47
N ASP A 407 22.51 8.65 35.46
CA ASP A 407 22.11 9.30 34.20
C ASP A 407 23.32 9.46 33.25
N ALA A 408 24.52 9.67 33.79
CA ALA A 408 25.76 9.75 33.01
C ALA A 408 26.11 8.40 32.33
N ASP A 409 25.98 7.28 33.05
CA ASP A 409 26.23 5.95 32.48
C ASP A 409 25.19 5.59 31.42
N LEU A 410 23.92 5.97 31.62
CA LEU A 410 22.86 5.77 30.64
C LEU A 410 23.13 6.55 29.36
N ARG A 411 23.46 7.84 29.47
CA ARG A 411 23.83 8.67 28.33
C ARG A 411 25.04 8.11 27.61
N LYS A 412 26.06 7.65 28.34
CA LYS A 412 27.27 7.02 27.76
C LYS A 412 26.94 5.74 26.99
N ASN A 413 26.17 4.84 27.59
CA ASN A 413 25.77 3.57 26.96
C ASN A 413 24.90 3.81 25.72
N PHE A 414 23.92 4.71 25.84
CA PHE A 414 23.06 5.07 24.73
C PHE A 414 23.83 5.76 23.59
N ARG A 415 24.76 6.66 23.91
CA ARG A 415 25.68 7.27 22.94
C ARG A 415 26.53 6.23 22.19
N SER A 416 27.00 5.19 22.89
CA SER A 416 27.71 4.06 22.26
C SER A 416 26.82 3.35 21.23
N MET A 417 25.56 3.08 21.57
CA MET A 417 24.60 2.48 20.64
C MET A 417 24.30 3.38 19.43
N LEU A 418 24.13 4.69 19.62
CA LEU A 418 23.99 5.63 18.50
C LEU A 418 25.20 5.58 17.56
N SER A 419 26.42 5.52 18.10
CA SER A 419 27.63 5.37 17.30
C SER A 419 27.63 4.09 16.49
N SER A 420 27.23 2.96 17.09
CA SER A 420 27.08 1.69 16.37
C SER A 420 26.02 1.78 15.28
N ALA A 421 24.86 2.41 15.57
CA ALA A 421 23.79 2.62 14.59
C ALA A 421 24.31 3.40 13.37
N ILE A 422 24.98 4.53 13.60
CA ILE A 422 25.57 5.35 12.54
C ILE A 422 26.55 4.53 11.70
N SER A 423 27.42 3.74 12.34
CA SER A 423 28.39 2.89 11.65
C SER A 423 27.72 1.82 10.78
N ASP A 424 26.72 1.11 11.33
CA ASP A 424 26.02 0.04 10.62
C ASP A 424 25.24 0.58 9.41
N VAL A 425 24.58 1.73 9.62
CA VAL A 425 23.83 2.44 8.60
C VAL A 425 24.74 2.91 7.46
N ASN A 426 25.91 3.51 7.76
CA ASN A 426 26.87 3.93 6.73
C ASN A 426 27.44 2.74 5.96
N ARG A 427 27.75 1.63 6.64
CA ARG A 427 28.26 0.41 6.00
C ARG A 427 27.25 -0.19 5.02
N GLN A 428 25.97 -0.23 5.39
CA GLN A 428 24.91 -0.67 4.47
C GLN A 428 24.74 0.31 3.30
N GLY A 429 24.81 1.63 3.59
CA GLY A 429 24.81 2.71 2.62
C GLY A 429 25.82 2.55 1.48
N ALA A 430 27.04 2.15 1.81
CA ALA A 430 28.14 2.04 0.84
C ALA A 430 27.91 1.03 -0.29
N ASN A 431 27.05 0.03 -0.08
CA ASN A 431 26.77 -1.01 -1.08
C ASN A 431 25.44 -0.80 -1.83
N PHE A 432 24.65 0.20 -1.43
CA PHE A 432 23.34 0.46 -2.03
C PHE A 432 23.48 1.46 -3.17
N ASP A 433 23.28 0.98 -4.39
CA ASP A 433 23.38 1.78 -5.60
C ASP A 433 22.08 1.66 -6.43
N PRO A 434 21.17 2.64 -6.35
CA PRO A 434 19.94 2.65 -7.13
C PRO A 434 20.16 2.76 -8.65
N SER A 435 21.32 3.24 -9.11
CA SER A 435 21.57 3.46 -10.54
C SER A 435 21.56 2.16 -11.36
N ARG A 436 21.95 1.04 -10.72
CA ARG A 436 21.92 -0.32 -11.30
C ARG A 436 20.52 -0.96 -11.32
N MET A 437 19.52 -0.31 -10.72
CA MET A 437 18.18 -0.84 -10.61
C MET A 437 17.31 -0.49 -11.83
N SER A 438 16.23 -1.25 -12.01
CA SER A 438 15.13 -0.91 -12.93
C SER A 438 14.62 0.51 -12.67
N TRP A 439 14.13 1.20 -13.70
CA TRP A 439 13.72 2.61 -13.58
C TRP A 439 12.76 2.86 -12.39
N PHE A 440 11.77 1.98 -12.20
CA PHE A 440 10.81 2.08 -11.10
C PHE A 440 11.51 2.03 -9.73
N LEU A 441 12.37 1.03 -9.52
CA LEU A 441 13.08 0.81 -8.26
C LEU A 441 14.24 1.79 -8.06
N ARG A 442 14.81 2.32 -9.14
CA ARG A 442 15.84 3.37 -9.10
C ARG A 442 15.29 4.62 -8.45
N ASN A 443 14.10 5.08 -8.84
CA ASN A 443 13.50 6.27 -8.25
C ASN A 443 13.18 6.05 -6.76
N ALA A 444 12.56 4.90 -6.43
CA ALA A 444 12.33 4.52 -5.04
C ALA A 444 13.64 4.49 -4.24
N GLY A 445 14.69 3.89 -4.78
CA GLY A 445 16.00 3.84 -4.13
C GLY A 445 16.67 5.22 -3.98
N GLN A 446 16.46 6.16 -4.91
CA GLN A 446 16.94 7.53 -4.75
C GLN A 446 16.22 8.26 -3.61
N ASP A 447 14.90 8.08 -3.49
CA ASP A 447 14.14 8.61 -2.35
C ASP A 447 14.62 7.98 -1.04
N SER A 448 14.88 6.66 -1.04
CA SER A 448 15.45 5.95 0.11
C SER A 448 16.80 6.52 0.56
N LEU A 449 17.69 6.89 -0.37
CA LEU A 449 18.97 7.56 -0.07
C LEU A 449 18.75 8.90 0.66
N GLN A 450 17.81 9.72 0.19
CA GLN A 450 17.52 11.01 0.82
C GLN A 450 16.96 10.84 2.24
N TRP A 451 16.03 9.90 2.43
CA TRP A 451 15.50 9.58 3.76
C TRP A 451 16.58 9.03 4.70
N ARG A 452 17.50 8.24 4.15
CA ARG A 452 18.65 7.73 4.89
C ARG A 452 19.53 8.85 5.40
N GLU A 453 19.87 9.82 4.55
CA GLU A 453 20.71 10.95 4.93
C GLU A 453 20.08 11.74 6.09
N LYS A 454 18.77 12.01 6.03
CA LYS A 454 18.02 12.64 7.13
C LYS A 454 18.08 11.82 8.42
N ALA A 455 17.89 10.49 8.34
CA ALA A 455 17.99 9.62 9.50
C ALA A 455 19.39 9.65 10.14
N ILE A 456 20.45 9.66 9.33
CA ILE A 456 21.84 9.80 9.80
C ILE A 456 22.05 11.16 10.48
N GLN A 457 21.51 12.25 9.91
CA GLN A 457 21.60 13.59 10.50
C GLN A 457 20.93 13.65 11.88
N ILE A 458 19.76 13.04 12.03
CA ILE A 458 19.06 12.95 13.32
C ILE A 458 19.89 12.15 14.33
N LEU A 459 20.42 10.99 13.94
CA LEU A 459 21.29 10.18 14.80
C LEU A 459 22.52 10.97 15.26
N ARG A 460 23.19 11.70 14.36
CA ARG A 460 24.37 12.51 14.67
C ARG A 460 24.04 13.67 15.62
N SER A 461 22.97 14.41 15.31
CA SER A 461 22.52 15.53 16.16
C SER A 461 22.21 15.05 17.57
N HIS A 462 21.57 13.89 17.70
CA HIS A 462 21.27 13.30 18.99
C HIS A 462 22.53 12.77 19.70
N TYR A 463 23.44 12.12 18.97
CA TYR A 463 24.74 11.69 19.51
C TYR A 463 25.54 12.85 20.10
N GLU A 464 25.57 14.00 19.41
CA GLU A 464 26.24 15.22 19.86
C GLU A 464 25.53 15.85 21.05
N GLY A 465 24.19 15.87 21.05
CA GLY A 465 23.39 16.39 22.15
C GLY A 465 23.58 15.65 23.48
N LEU A 466 23.98 14.37 23.45
CA LEU A 466 24.30 13.58 24.64
C LEU A 466 25.72 13.81 25.17
N ALA A 467 26.59 14.47 24.41
CA ALA A 467 27.94 14.82 24.84
C ALA A 467 27.97 16.05 25.76
N ASN A 468 26.94 16.89 25.65
CA ASN A 468 26.70 18.07 26.47
C ASN A 468 25.77 17.73 27.65
#